data_AF-A0A9J5ZFU1-F1
#
_entry.id   AF-A0A9J5ZFU1-F1
#
_cell.length_a   1.000
_cell.length_b   1.000
_cell.length_c   1.000
_cell.angle_alpha   90.00
_cell.angle_beta   90.00
_cell.angle_gamma   90.00
#
_symmetry.space_group_name_H-M   'P 1'
#
loop_
_entity.id
_entity.type
_entity.pdbx_description
1 polymer ?
#
loop_
_entity_poly.entity_id
_entity_poly.type
_entity_poly.pdbx_seq_one_letter_code
_entity_poly.pdbx_strand_id
1 'polypeptide(L)'
;MEYRDLRQHFSRNSHVRRVKKSSGKKIAGMEWFKEEERNKKFFHTIVKGRRSRLQVNKIQNEGGEWLEDQEDIEGEAVDFYNKQFTM
;
A
#
# COMPACT_ATOMS: atom_id res chain seq x y z
N MET A 1 -19.83 56.88 -12.74
CA MET A 1 -19.14 55.57 -12.78
C MET A 1 -19.26 55.03 -14.19
N GLU A 2 -18.15 54.99 -14.92
CA GLU A 2 -18.09 54.70 -16.35
C GLU A 2 -18.21 53.19 -16.62
N TYR A 3 -19.01 52.79 -17.62
CA TYR A 3 -19.23 51.39 -18.03
C TYR A 3 -17.93 50.62 -18.34
N ARG A 4 -16.83 51.33 -18.67
CA ARG A 4 -15.51 50.75 -18.89
C ARG A 4 -14.90 50.10 -17.64
N ASP A 5 -15.13 50.68 -16.45
CA ASP A 5 -14.59 50.15 -15.20
C ASP A 5 -15.24 48.82 -14.82
N LEU A 6 -16.56 48.71 -15.01
CA LEU A 6 -17.29 47.47 -14.76
C LEU A 6 -16.76 46.31 -15.62
N ARG A 7 -16.52 46.54 -16.92
CA ARG A 7 -16.00 45.52 -17.83
C ARG A 7 -14.58 45.06 -17.44
N GLN A 8 -13.75 46.00 -16.98
CA GLN A 8 -12.40 45.69 -16.47
C GLN A 8 -12.44 44.88 -15.17
N HIS A 9 -13.33 45.23 -14.24
CA HIS A 9 -13.54 44.50 -12.98
C HIS A 9 -14.05 43.07 -13.21
N PHE A 10 -15.03 42.87 -14.10
CA PHE A 10 -15.54 41.53 -14.44
C PHE A 10 -14.46 40.67 -15.12
N SER A 11 -13.69 41.24 -16.05
CA SER A 11 -12.57 40.56 -16.70
C SER A 11 -11.52 40.10 -15.68
N ARG A 12 -11.09 40.99 -14.77
CA ARG A 12 -10.14 40.66 -13.69
C ARG A 12 -10.66 39.56 -12.77
N ASN A 13 -11.90 39.64 -12.32
CA ASN A 13 -12.50 38.60 -11.46
C ASN A 13 -12.58 37.25 -12.15
N SER A 14 -12.91 37.22 -13.45
CA SER A 14 -12.96 35.98 -14.23
C SER A 14 -11.58 35.31 -14.34
N HIS A 15 -10.53 36.11 -14.54
CA HIS A 15 -9.15 35.63 -14.63
C HIS A 15 -8.65 35.10 -13.29
N VAL A 16 -8.87 35.85 -12.20
CA VAL A 16 -8.51 35.44 -10.83
C VAL A 16 -9.19 34.14 -10.45
N ARG A 17 -10.49 33.98 -10.78
CA ARG A 17 -11.22 32.71 -10.53
C ARG A 17 -10.62 31.54 -11.30
N ARG A 18 -10.24 31.76 -12.57
CA ARG A 18 -9.63 30.71 -13.41
C ARG A 18 -8.27 30.28 -12.88
N VAL A 19 -7.43 31.24 -12.49
CA VAL A 19 -6.10 30.98 -11.93
C VAL A 19 -6.20 30.30 -10.57
N LYS A 20 -7.08 30.76 -9.66
CA LYS A 20 -7.29 30.09 -8.37
C LYS A 20 -7.80 28.65 -8.54
N LYS A 21 -8.74 28.42 -9.46
CA LYS A 21 -9.28 27.09 -9.75
C LYS A 21 -8.22 26.16 -10.35
N SER A 22 -7.34 26.64 -11.23
CA SER A 22 -6.28 25.83 -11.82
C SER A 22 -5.19 25.50 -10.79
N SER A 23 -4.79 26.45 -9.94
CA SER A 23 -3.84 26.21 -8.85
C SER A 23 -4.39 25.21 -7.83
N GLY A 24 -5.65 25.36 -7.40
CA GLY A 24 -6.28 24.42 -6.46
C GLY A 24 -6.36 22.99 -6.99
N LYS A 25 -6.69 22.82 -8.28
CA LYS A 25 -6.68 21.50 -8.94
C LYS A 25 -5.29 20.85 -8.94
N LYS A 26 -4.24 21.64 -9.20
CA LYS A 26 -2.86 21.15 -9.20
C LYS A 26 -2.41 20.72 -7.80
N ILE A 27 -2.72 21.52 -6.78
CA ILE A 27 -2.38 21.23 -5.37
C ILE A 27 -3.10 19.96 -4.92
N ALA A 28 -4.40 19.85 -5.19
CA ALA A 28 -5.17 18.65 -4.88
C ALA A 28 -4.58 17.42 -5.60
N GLY A 29 -4.29 17.50 -6.90
CA GLY A 29 -3.67 16.39 -7.63
C GLY A 29 -2.33 15.93 -7.03
N MET A 30 -1.49 16.86 -6.59
CA MET A 30 -0.20 16.54 -5.93
C MET A 30 -0.39 15.88 -4.56
N GLU A 31 -1.36 16.33 -3.78
CA GLU A 31 -1.65 15.76 -2.46
C GLU A 31 -2.20 14.34 -2.57
N TRP A 32 -3.14 14.12 -3.49
CA TRP A 32 -3.66 12.78 -3.79
C TRP A 32 -2.58 11.82 -4.27
N PHE A 33 -1.68 12.28 -5.13
CA PHE A 33 -0.55 11.46 -5.59
C PHE A 33 0.38 11.06 -4.44
N LYS A 34 0.70 12.01 -3.54
CA LYS A 34 1.48 11.72 -2.33
C LYS A 34 0.77 10.73 -1.41
N GLU A 35 -0.54 10.88 -1.24
CA GLU A 35 -1.37 9.95 -0.45
C GLU A 35 -1.33 8.54 -1.03
N GLU A 36 -1.47 8.41 -2.35
CA GLU A 36 -1.42 7.14 -3.07
C GLU A 36 -0.07 6.43 -2.87
N GLU A 37 1.04 7.16 -3.03
CA GLU A 37 2.37 6.61 -2.84
C GLU A 37 2.61 6.18 -1.39
N ARG A 38 2.16 6.98 -0.42
CA ARG A 38 2.22 6.64 1.02
C ARG A 38 1.43 5.38 1.33
N ASN A 39 0.20 5.27 0.82
CA ASN A 39 -0.64 4.09 1.05
C ASN A 39 -0.03 2.82 0.45
N LYS A 40 0.52 2.90 -0.77
CA LYS A 40 1.22 1.76 -1.38
C LYS A 40 2.41 1.32 -0.53
N LYS A 41 3.27 2.25 -0.11
CA LYS A 41 4.44 1.94 0.74
C LYS A 41 4.00 1.34 2.08
N PHE A 42 2.98 1.89 2.72
CA PHE A 42 2.44 1.37 3.97
C PHE A 42 1.98 -0.08 3.82
N PHE A 43 1.16 -0.38 2.81
CA PHE A 43 0.67 -1.73 2.57
C PHE A 43 1.81 -2.72 2.30
N HIS A 44 2.77 -2.36 1.45
CA HIS A 44 3.93 -3.20 1.16
C HIS A 44 4.77 -3.48 2.41
N THR A 45 5.02 -2.48 3.25
CA THR A 45 5.77 -2.66 4.51
C THR A 45 5.03 -3.60 5.45
N ILE A 46 3.72 -3.42 5.63
CA ILE A 46 2.91 -4.27 6.50
C ILE A 46 2.87 -5.71 5.99
N VAL A 47 2.66 -5.92 4.69
CA VAL A 47 2.63 -7.26 4.08
C VAL A 47 3.99 -7.94 4.20
N LYS A 48 5.09 -7.22 3.92
CA LYS A 48 6.44 -7.75 4.04
C LYS A 48 6.74 -8.17 5.49
N GLY A 49 6.38 -7.34 6.46
CA GLY A 49 6.53 -7.67 7.88
C GLY A 49 5.70 -8.88 8.30
N ARG A 50 4.45 -8.99 7.83
CA ARG A 50 3.60 -10.17 8.07
C ARG A 50 4.19 -11.44 7.47
N ARG A 51 4.66 -11.39 6.22
CA ARG A 51 5.30 -12.55 5.55
C ARG A 51 6.53 -13.02 6.31
N SER A 52 7.43 -12.10 6.68
CA SER A 52 8.65 -12.44 7.42
C SER A 52 8.34 -13.03 8.80
N ARG A 53 7.32 -12.56 9.50
CA ARG A 53 6.94 -13.07 10.83
C ARG A 53 6.25 -14.44 10.79
N LEU A 54 5.52 -14.73 9.73
CA LEU A 54 4.74 -15.96 9.58
C LEU A 54 5.48 -17.03 8.77
N GLN A 55 6.67 -16.71 8.25
CA GLN A 55 7.49 -17.67 7.54
C GLN A 55 8.02 -18.73 8.52
N VAL A 56 7.74 -19.99 8.20
CA VAL A 56 8.34 -21.14 8.88
C VAL A 56 9.71 -21.35 8.25
N ASN A 57 10.77 -21.04 8.99
CA ASN A 57 12.16 -21.21 8.50
C ASN A 57 12.76 -22.55 8.91
N LYS A 58 12.22 -23.16 9.97
CA LYS A 58 12.62 -24.49 10.42
C LYS A 58 11.56 -25.13 11.29
N ILE A 59 11.51 -26.45 11.28
CA ILE A 59 10.71 -27.26 12.19
C ILE A 59 11.58 -28.36 12.77
N GLN A 60 11.12 -28.96 13.87
CA GLN A 60 11.81 -30.10 14.48
C GLN A 60 11.00 -31.36 14.18
N ASN A 61 11.67 -32.41 13.67
CA ASN A 61 11.03 -33.70 13.40
C ASN A 61 10.81 -34.50 14.69
N GLU A 62 10.10 -35.62 14.59
CA GLU A 62 9.87 -36.55 15.72
C GLU A 62 11.17 -37.06 16.37
N GLY A 63 12.25 -37.15 15.59
CA GLY A 63 13.59 -37.55 16.05
C GLY A 63 14.39 -36.46 16.77
N GLY A 64 13.88 -35.22 16.81
CA GLY A 64 14.54 -34.08 17.45
C GLY A 64 15.52 -33.32 16.54
N GLU A 65 15.61 -33.64 15.26
CA GLU A 65 16.45 -32.96 14.28
C GLU A 65 15.74 -31.71 13.71
N TRP A 66 16.51 -30.65 13.45
CA TRP A 66 15.99 -29.42 12.85
C TRP A 66 16.06 -29.49 11.32
N LEU A 67 14.90 -29.36 10.68
CA LEU A 67 14.76 -29.27 9.23
C LEU A 67 14.66 -27.81 8.83
N GLU A 68 15.52 -27.35 7.93
CA GLU A 68 15.54 -25.96 7.43
C GLU A 68 15.25 -25.86 5.92
N ASP A 69 15.38 -26.98 5.19
CA ASP A 69 15.04 -27.03 3.77
C ASP A 69 13.51 -27.05 3.58
N GLN A 70 13.04 -26.32 2.58
CA GLN A 70 11.61 -26.16 2.33
C GLN A 70 10.95 -27.49 1.93
N GLU A 71 11.64 -28.33 1.15
CA GLU A 71 11.13 -29.63 0.70
C GLU A 71 11.01 -30.59 1.90
N ASP A 72 11.98 -30.58 2.79
CA ASP A 72 11.97 -31.38 4.03
C ASP A 72 10.88 -30.92 5.00
N ILE A 73 10.71 -29.60 5.17
CA ILE A 73 9.65 -29.01 6.01
C ILE A 73 8.26 -29.40 5.49
N GLU A 74 8.07 -29.34 4.17
CA GLU A 74 6.81 -29.72 3.53
C GLU A 74 6.50 -31.20 3.70
N GLY A 75 7.49 -32.07 3.49
CA GLY A 75 7.37 -33.51 3.68
C GLY A 75 6.98 -33.89 5.11
N GLU A 76 7.74 -33.41 6.10
CA GLU A 76 7.48 -33.69 7.52
C GLU A 76 6.11 -33.14 7.97
N ALA A 77 5.70 -31.96 7.48
CA ALA A 77 4.38 -31.42 7.80
C ALA A 77 3.23 -32.30 7.27
N VAL A 78 3.35 -32.78 6.03
CA VAL A 78 2.37 -33.68 5.42
C VAL A 78 2.30 -34.99 6.20
N ASP A 79 3.46 -35.60 6.50
CA ASP A 79 3.53 -36.87 7.23
C ASP A 79 2.94 -36.74 8.65
N PHE A 80 3.25 -35.66 9.36
CA PHE A 80 2.71 -35.38 10.68
C PHE A 80 1.17 -35.33 10.67
N TYR A 81 0.57 -34.57 9.75
CA TYR A 81 -0.89 -34.46 9.68
C TYR A 81 -1.57 -35.73 9.15
N ASN A 82 -0.94 -36.45 8.21
CA ASN A 82 -1.44 -37.74 7.76
C ASN A 82 -1.52 -38.73 8.92
N LYS A 83 -0.48 -38.84 9.77
CA LYS A 83 -0.52 -39.68 10.98
C LYS A 83 -1.65 -39.27 11.93
N GLN A 84 -1.92 -37.97 12.07
CA GLN A 84 -2.94 -37.46 12.98
C GLN A 84 -4.38 -37.69 12.50
N PHE A 85 -4.63 -37.63 11.19
CA PHE A 85 -5.98 -37.71 10.60
C PHE A 85 -6.33 -39.07 9.96
N THR A 86 -5.38 -40.00 9.90
CA THR A 86 -5.61 -41.36 9.37
C THR A 86 -5.76 -42.41 10.48
N MET A 87 -6.06 -41.97 11.71
CA MET A 87 -6.53 -42.86 12.78
C MET A 87 -7.89 -43.47 12.47
#